data_AF-A0A016VWM2-F1
#
_entry.id   AF-A0A016VWM2-F1
#
_cell.length_a   1.000
_cell.length_b   1.000
_cell.length_c   1.000
_cell.angle_alpha   90.00
_cell.angle_beta   90.00
_cell.angle_gamma   90.00
#
_symmetry.space_group_name_H-M   'P 1'
#
loop_
_entity.id
_entity.type
_entity.pdbx_description
1 polymer ?
#
loop_
_entity_poly.entity_id
_entity_poly.type
_entity_poly.pdbx_seq_one_letter_code
_entity_poly.pdbx_strand_id
1 'polypeptide(L)'
;MTLVYICHTMKNILKDTHEPVIAEQYHKLQERFDDECTALLDQCFYKNEKNTRVCLEINYVSLIHEHQCEMEDTVELMFVASLGKAQNFLAHPCCQRAIERRWQPGFKVGQISFLLYFFCPILFLRRGPQRLKRREHRVHGENNYGYSSRADTVWYRMYYFYTSPNSKYVIDIVSGCLRFRYIINMKRSHYSFLPPNYSLRFQDCAMSL
;
A
#
# COMPACT_ATOMS: atom_id res chain seq x y z
N MET A 1 13.37 7.34 -13.96
CA MET A 1 12.60 6.12 -13.63
C MET A 1 12.24 5.27 -14.84
N THR A 2 11.65 5.81 -15.91
CA THR A 2 11.37 5.02 -17.13
C THR A 2 12.62 4.37 -17.72
N LEU A 3 13.75 5.07 -17.76
CA LEU A 3 15.04 4.48 -18.17
C LEU A 3 15.50 3.34 -17.25
N VAL A 4 15.32 3.46 -15.93
CA VAL A 4 15.63 2.40 -14.96
C VAL A 4 14.76 1.17 -15.24
N TYR A 5 13.47 1.37 -15.52
CA TYR A 5 12.55 0.30 -15.94
C TYR A 5 12.99 -0.37 -17.25
N ILE A 6 13.33 0.40 -18.28
CA ILE A 6 13.82 -0.14 -19.56
C ILE A 6 15.10 -0.96 -19.35
N CYS A 7 16.06 -0.45 -18.58
CA CYS A 7 17.30 -1.18 -18.28
C CYS A 7 17.03 -2.48 -17.52
N HIS A 8 16.09 -2.46 -16.57
CA HIS A 8 15.67 -3.65 -15.84
C HIS A 8 15.04 -4.70 -16.77
N THR A 9 14.15 -4.28 -17.68
CA THR A 9 13.50 -5.17 -18.65
C THR A 9 14.51 -5.75 -19.64
N MET A 10 15.39 -4.90 -20.20
CA MET A 10 16.44 -5.33 -21.14
C MET A 10 17.41 -6.32 -20.48
N LYS A 11 17.83 -6.07 -19.24
CA LYS A 11 18.63 -7.01 -18.46
C LYS A 11 17.98 -8.39 -18.37
N ASN A 12 16.68 -8.45 -18.09
CA ASN A 12 16.00 -9.74 -17.91
C ASN A 12 15.85 -10.49 -19.23
N ILE A 13 15.48 -9.78 -20.31
CA ILE A 13 15.44 -10.37 -21.66
C ILE A 13 16.80 -10.96 -22.04
N LEU A 14 17.89 -10.21 -21.79
CA LEU A 14 19.24 -10.63 -22.19
C LEU A 14 19.83 -11.74 -21.31
N LYS A 15 19.38 -11.84 -20.05
CA LYS A 15 19.68 -13.00 -19.20
C LYS A 15 19.06 -14.27 -19.76
N ASP A 16 17.85 -14.17 -20.32
CA ASP A 16 17.14 -15.30 -20.90
C ASP A 16 17.72 -15.70 -22.27
N THR A 17 18.33 -14.78 -23.02
CA THR A 17 18.98 -15.05 -24.32
C THR A 17 20.47 -15.43 -24.25
N HIS A 18 21.02 -15.69 -23.05
CA HIS A 18 22.42 -16.10 -22.82
C HIS A 18 23.50 -15.07 -23.23
N GLU A 19 23.22 -13.76 -23.16
CA GLU A 19 24.23 -12.70 -23.36
C GLU A 19 24.59 -12.02 -22.01
N PRO A 20 25.30 -12.72 -21.10
CA PRO A 20 25.49 -12.26 -19.72
C PRO A 20 26.29 -10.96 -19.64
N VAL A 21 27.21 -10.74 -20.57
CA VAL A 21 28.05 -9.53 -20.61
C VAL A 21 27.20 -8.29 -20.85
N ILE A 22 26.25 -8.34 -21.78
CA ILE A 22 25.38 -7.20 -22.11
C ILE A 22 24.35 -6.99 -20.99
N ALA A 23 23.81 -8.08 -20.43
CA ALA A 23 22.92 -8.00 -19.27
C ALA A 23 23.60 -7.33 -18.06
N GLU A 24 24.89 -7.58 -17.83
CA GLU A 24 25.66 -6.92 -16.76
C GLU A 24 25.85 -5.42 -17.03
N GLN A 25 26.06 -5.00 -18.29
CA GLN A 25 26.13 -3.58 -18.64
C GLN A 25 24.81 -2.86 -18.36
N TYR A 26 23.67 -3.47 -18.73
CA TYR A 26 22.35 -2.91 -18.40
C TYR A 26 22.09 -2.88 -16.89
N HIS A 27 22.61 -3.85 -16.13
CA HIS A 27 22.54 -3.80 -14.67
C HIS A 27 23.31 -2.61 -14.08
N LYS A 28 24.57 -2.40 -14.51
CA LYS A 28 25.38 -1.26 -14.06
C LYS A 28 24.76 0.07 -14.45
N LEU A 29 24.18 0.14 -15.65
CA LEU A 29 23.48 1.33 -16.12
C LEU A 29 22.20 1.58 -15.32
N GLN A 30 21.45 0.53 -14.99
CA GLN A 30 20.28 0.58 -14.12
C GLN A 30 20.64 1.19 -12.76
N GLU A 31 21.69 0.69 -12.10
CA GLU A 31 22.15 1.18 -10.80
C GLU A 31 22.56 2.65 -10.84
N ARG A 32 23.36 3.06 -11.84
CA ARG A 32 23.75 4.47 -12.02
C ARG A 32 22.54 5.39 -12.15
N PHE A 33 21.55 5.01 -12.96
CA PHE A 33 20.36 5.83 -13.12
C PHE A 33 19.48 5.84 -11.86
N ASP A 34 19.43 4.77 -11.08
CA ASP A 34 18.74 4.74 -9.78
C ASP A 34 19.39 5.74 -8.81
N ASP A 35 20.73 5.73 -8.71
CA ASP A 35 21.48 6.64 -7.85
C ASP A 35 21.34 8.11 -8.29
N GLU A 36 21.46 8.41 -9.58
CA GLU A 36 21.28 9.76 -10.12
C GLU A 36 19.86 10.28 -9.87
N CYS A 37 18.84 9.45 -10.10
CA CYS A 37 17.46 9.84 -9.82
C CYS A 37 17.22 10.06 -8.33
N THR A 38 17.85 9.27 -7.47
CA THR A 38 17.77 9.41 -6.01
C THR A 38 18.42 10.72 -5.56
N ALA A 39 19.60 11.06 -6.08
CA ALA A 39 20.26 12.34 -5.80
C ALA A 39 19.41 13.54 -6.26
N LEU A 40 18.78 13.46 -7.43
CA LEU A 40 17.90 14.51 -7.95
C LEU A 40 16.64 14.67 -7.07
N LEU A 41 16.08 13.55 -6.61
CA LEU A 41 14.96 13.56 -5.67
C LEU A 41 15.33 14.22 -4.34
N ASP A 42 16.52 13.93 -3.81
CA ASP A 42 17.01 14.53 -2.56
C ASP A 42 17.17 16.05 -2.68
N GLN A 43 17.76 16.53 -3.78
CA GLN A 43 17.86 17.96 -4.07
C GLN A 43 16.48 18.64 -4.16
N CYS A 44 15.52 17.98 -4.80
CA CYS A 44 14.16 18.51 -4.91
C CYS A 44 13.47 18.54 -3.54
N PHE A 45 13.61 17.46 -2.77
CA PHE A 45 13.03 17.30 -1.45
C PHE A 45 13.55 18.36 -0.47
N TYR A 46 14.86 18.63 -0.49
CA TYR A 46 15.48 19.68 0.31
C TYR A 46 14.95 21.08 -0.04
N LYS A 47 14.76 21.36 -1.34
CA LYS A 47 14.23 22.65 -1.80
C LYS A 47 12.75 22.84 -1.43
N ASN A 48 11.90 21.86 -1.70
CA ASN A 48 10.47 21.95 -1.40
C ASN A 48 9.79 20.58 -1.31
N GLU A 49 9.83 19.97 -0.13
CA GLU A 49 9.16 18.70 0.17
C GLU A 49 7.71 18.64 -0.33
N LYS A 50 6.94 19.73 -0.15
CA LYS A 50 5.51 19.72 -0.44
C LYS A 50 5.26 19.53 -1.94
N ASN A 51 6.01 20.23 -2.78
CA ASN A 51 5.87 20.17 -4.23
C ASN A 51 6.47 18.88 -4.78
N THR A 52 7.65 18.47 -4.32
CA THR A 52 8.28 17.20 -4.71
C THR A 52 7.36 16.01 -4.47
N ARG A 53 6.66 15.99 -3.33
CA ARG A 53 5.67 14.96 -3.06
C ARG A 53 4.53 14.96 -4.07
N VAL A 54 4.01 16.13 -4.45
CA VAL A 54 2.94 16.19 -5.45
C VAL A 54 3.42 15.55 -6.74
N CYS A 55 4.66 15.83 -7.16
CA CYS A 55 5.27 15.22 -8.35
C CYS A 55 5.35 13.69 -8.31
N LEU A 56 5.57 13.08 -7.14
CA LEU A 56 5.57 11.62 -6.99
C LEU A 56 4.19 10.99 -7.24
N GLU A 57 3.13 11.78 -7.07
CA GLU A 57 1.73 11.35 -7.12
C GLU A 57 1.01 11.86 -8.39
N ILE A 58 1.73 12.47 -9.33
CA ILE A 58 1.15 12.88 -10.61
C ILE A 58 0.96 11.63 -11.47
N ASN A 59 -0.25 11.47 -12.01
CA ASN A 59 -0.51 10.51 -13.07
C ASN A 59 0.03 11.07 -14.40
N TYR A 60 1.10 10.47 -14.92
CA TYR A 60 1.71 10.91 -16.18
C TYR A 60 0.78 10.76 -17.38
N VAL A 61 -0.16 9.79 -17.35
CA VAL A 61 -1.15 9.61 -18.42
C VAL A 61 -2.05 10.84 -18.53
N SER A 62 -2.43 11.43 -17.40
CA SER A 62 -3.24 12.65 -17.37
C SER A 62 -2.51 13.92 -17.85
N LEU A 63 -1.18 13.92 -17.85
CA LEU A 63 -0.37 15.02 -18.39
C LEU A 63 -0.15 14.90 -19.91
N ILE A 64 -0.07 13.67 -20.42
CA ILE A 64 0.22 13.40 -21.83
C ILE A 64 -1.06 13.46 -22.67
N HIS A 65 -2.15 12.90 -22.14
CA HIS A 65 -3.45 12.94 -22.80
C HIS A 65 -4.27 14.08 -22.21
N GLU A 66 -4.01 15.30 -22.69
CA GLU A 66 -4.74 16.47 -22.21
C GLU A 66 -6.25 16.37 -22.43
N HIS A 67 -6.80 15.58 -23.38
CA HIS A 67 -8.25 15.64 -23.67
C HIS A 67 -9.04 14.38 -24.12
N GLN A 68 -8.50 13.19 -24.42
CA GLN A 68 -9.36 12.14 -25.09
C GLN A 68 -9.01 10.65 -24.83
N CYS A 69 -8.71 10.23 -23.60
CA CYS A 69 -8.70 8.79 -23.33
C CYS A 69 -9.14 8.46 -21.91
N GLU A 70 -10.29 7.78 -21.79
CA GLU A 70 -10.71 7.06 -20.57
C GLU A 70 -9.83 5.82 -20.37
N MET A 71 -8.53 6.01 -20.23
CA MET A 71 -7.64 4.93 -19.81
C MET A 71 -7.60 4.95 -18.29
N GLU A 72 -8.03 3.84 -17.67
CA GLU A 72 -7.93 3.59 -16.23
C GLU A 72 -6.46 3.47 -15.75
N ASP A 73 -5.53 3.44 -16.71
CA ASP A 73 -4.10 3.33 -16.46
C ASP A 73 -3.55 4.57 -15.75
N THR A 74 -3.16 4.37 -14.49
CA THR A 74 -2.46 5.36 -13.69
C THR A 74 -0.97 5.05 -13.71
N VAL A 75 -0.20 5.77 -14.52
CA VAL A 75 1.25 5.66 -14.52
C VAL A 75 1.81 6.72 -13.58
N GLU A 76 1.96 6.36 -12.32
CA GLU A 76 2.62 7.20 -11.31
C GLU A 76 4.13 6.92 -11.27
N LEU A 77 4.93 7.92 -10.86
CA LEU A 77 6.39 7.79 -10.82
C LEU A 77 6.85 6.63 -9.91
N MET A 78 6.21 6.51 -8.74
CA MET A 78 6.52 5.44 -7.78
C MET A 78 6.14 4.05 -8.31
N PHE A 79 5.12 3.98 -9.16
CA PHE A 79 4.73 2.73 -9.81
C PHE A 79 5.80 2.30 -10.82
N VAL A 80 6.25 3.20 -11.70
CA VAL A 80 7.34 2.92 -12.65
C VAL A 80 8.64 2.54 -11.92
N ALA A 81 8.96 3.22 -10.83
CA ALA A 81 10.11 2.88 -9.99
C ALA A 81 10.00 1.45 -9.41
N SER A 82 8.81 1.03 -8.99
CA SER A 82 8.57 -0.32 -8.47
C SER A 82 8.75 -1.41 -9.55
N LEU A 83 8.29 -1.15 -10.79
CA LEU A 83 8.48 -2.05 -11.92
C LEU A 83 9.96 -2.18 -12.31
N GLY A 84 10.69 -1.07 -12.27
CA GLY A 84 12.13 -1.05 -12.52
C GLY A 84 12.99 -1.58 -11.38
N LYS A 85 12.42 -2.01 -10.24
CA LYS A 85 13.15 -2.42 -9.03
C LYS A 85 14.15 -1.36 -8.54
N ALA A 86 13.80 -0.09 -8.66
CA ALA A 86 14.61 1.06 -8.20
C ALA A 86 14.55 1.18 -6.67
N GLN A 87 15.26 0.31 -5.95
CA GLN A 87 15.16 0.21 -4.50
C GLN A 87 15.73 1.44 -3.79
N ASN A 88 16.82 2.02 -4.30
CA ASN A 88 17.46 3.18 -3.69
C ASN A 88 16.50 4.38 -3.74
N PHE A 89 15.89 4.62 -4.90
CA PHE A 89 14.89 5.67 -5.06
C PHE A 89 13.64 5.45 -4.19
N LEU A 90 13.13 4.23 -4.11
CA LEU A 90 11.95 3.92 -3.30
C LEU A 90 12.22 3.99 -1.79
N ALA A 91 13.45 3.69 -1.36
CA ALA A 91 13.89 3.81 0.03
C ALA A 91 14.02 5.28 0.47
N HIS A 92 14.07 6.23 -0.46
CA HIS A 92 14.20 7.64 -0.15
C HIS A 92 13.08 8.14 0.80
N PRO A 93 13.38 8.97 1.81
CA PRO A 93 12.41 9.43 2.81
C PRO A 93 11.15 10.09 2.23
N CYS A 94 11.27 10.77 1.08
CA CYS A 94 10.11 11.36 0.39
C CYS A 94 9.11 10.29 -0.08
N CYS A 95 9.61 9.20 -0.68
CA CYS A 95 8.83 8.06 -1.13
C CYS A 95 8.20 7.31 0.05
N GLN A 96 8.97 7.06 1.11
CA GLN A 96 8.48 6.40 2.33
C GLN A 96 7.34 7.19 2.97
N ARG A 97 7.47 8.52 3.09
CA ARG A 97 6.37 9.38 3.58
C ARG A 97 5.15 9.41 2.67
N ALA A 98 5.31 9.18 1.36
CA ALA A 98 4.17 9.06 0.45
C ALA A 98 3.46 7.71 0.67
N ILE A 99 4.21 6.62 0.81
CA ILE A 99 3.68 5.28 1.12
C ILE A 99 2.95 5.28 2.47
N GLU A 100 3.55 5.80 3.53
CA GLU A 100 2.92 5.91 4.85
C GLU A 100 1.59 6.67 4.81
N ARG A 101 1.52 7.74 4.02
CA ARG A 101 0.28 8.51 3.84
C ARG A 101 -0.79 7.73 3.09
N ARG A 102 -0.42 6.88 2.13
CA ARG A 102 -1.34 5.98 1.44
C ARG A 102 -1.80 4.86 2.38
N TRP A 103 -0.91 4.38 3.25
CA TRP A 103 -1.21 3.35 4.25
C TRP A 103 -2.23 3.82 5.29
N GLN A 104 -2.08 5.06 5.78
CA GLN A 104 -2.97 5.67 6.77
C GLN A 104 -3.46 7.07 6.31
N PRO A 105 -4.47 7.13 5.40
CA PRO A 105 -4.94 8.38 4.84
C PRO A 105 -5.62 9.25 5.91
N GLY A 106 -4.96 10.33 6.36
CA GLY A 106 -5.54 11.31 7.28
C GLY A 106 -5.65 10.87 8.75
N PHE A 107 -5.29 9.63 9.07
CA PHE A 107 -5.29 9.09 10.43
C PHE A 107 -3.87 8.96 10.96
N LYS A 108 -3.28 10.07 11.45
CA LYS A 108 -2.10 9.98 12.32
C LYS A 108 -2.55 9.52 13.70
N VAL A 109 -2.66 8.22 13.88
CA VAL A 109 -3.11 7.60 15.12
C VAL A 109 -2.02 6.62 15.56
N GLY A 110 -1.61 6.66 16.82
CA GLY A 110 -0.67 5.68 17.35
C GLY A 110 -1.24 4.26 17.25
N GLN A 111 -0.38 3.25 17.13
CA GLN A 111 -0.77 1.85 16.90
C GLN A 111 -1.83 1.35 17.90
N ILE A 112 -1.64 1.64 19.19
CA ILE A 112 -2.58 1.26 20.26
C ILE A 112 -3.93 1.95 20.06
N SER A 113 -3.90 3.25 19.78
CA SER A 113 -5.12 4.02 19.53
C SER A 113 -5.85 3.51 18.28
N PHE A 114 -5.13 3.08 17.23
CA PHE A 114 -5.74 2.50 16.03
C PHE A 114 -6.53 1.23 16.37
N LEU A 115 -5.93 0.31 17.14
CA LEU A 115 -6.61 -0.91 17.57
C LEU A 115 -7.86 -0.61 18.43
N LEU A 116 -7.76 0.35 19.34
CA LEU A 116 -8.89 0.79 20.16
C LEU A 116 -10.05 1.33 19.30
N TYR A 117 -9.76 2.14 18.28
CA TYR A 117 -10.79 2.63 17.35
C TYR A 117 -11.35 1.53 16.45
N PHE A 118 -10.52 0.55 16.07
CA PHE A 118 -10.92 -0.55 15.21
C PHE A 118 -11.93 -1.48 15.91
N PHE A 119 -11.67 -1.86 17.17
CA PHE A 119 -12.56 -2.72 17.95
C PHE A 119 -13.70 -1.95 18.65
N CYS A 120 -13.49 -0.67 18.96
CA CYS A 120 -14.48 0.18 19.62
C CYS A 120 -14.73 1.47 18.82
N PRO A 121 -15.54 1.41 17.75
CA PRO A 121 -15.80 2.57 16.89
C PRO A 121 -16.56 3.70 17.61
N ILE A 122 -17.22 3.41 18.74
CA ILE A 122 -17.93 4.41 19.57
C ILE A 122 -16.97 5.53 20.03
N LEU A 123 -15.67 5.24 20.14
CA LEU A 123 -14.64 6.22 20.51
C LEU A 123 -14.45 7.33 19.45
N PHE A 124 -14.92 7.15 18.21
CA PHE A 124 -14.92 8.22 17.19
C PHE A 124 -15.82 9.40 17.57
N LEU A 125 -16.88 9.16 18.36
CA LEU A 125 -17.80 10.21 18.83
C LEU A 125 -17.13 11.20 19.80
N ARG A 126 -16.09 10.76 20.52
CA ARG A 126 -15.36 11.58 21.50
C ARG A 126 -14.18 12.36 20.89
N ARG A 127 -13.77 12.03 19.67
CA ARG A 127 -12.58 12.62 19.04
C ARG A 127 -12.94 13.90 18.28
N GLY A 128 -12.25 15.00 18.61
CA GLY A 128 -12.38 16.30 17.94
C GLY A 128 -12.13 16.25 16.42
N PRO A 129 -12.39 17.35 15.70
CA PRO A 129 -12.29 17.40 14.24
C PRO A 129 -10.91 16.95 13.76
N GLN A 130 -10.89 15.80 13.09
CA GLN A 130 -9.68 15.23 12.52
C GLN A 130 -9.38 15.97 11.21
N ARG A 131 -8.10 16.29 10.97
CA ARG A 131 -7.64 16.81 9.67
C ARG A 131 -7.72 15.69 8.62
N LEU A 132 -8.93 15.34 8.20
CA LEU A 132 -9.19 14.66 6.94
C LEU A 132 -8.66 15.60 5.86
N LYS A 133 -7.48 15.28 5.33
CA LYS A 133 -6.89 16.06 4.25
C LYS A 133 -7.73 15.75 3.01
N ARG A 134 -8.59 16.69 2.61
CA ARG A 134 -9.38 16.69 1.36
C ARG A 134 -8.50 16.20 0.20
N ARG A 135 -8.58 14.93 -0.16
CA ARG A 135 -8.05 14.46 -1.45
C ARG A 135 -9.16 14.16 -2.46
N GLU A 136 -10.43 14.13 -2.04
CA GLU A 136 -11.56 13.74 -2.91
C GLU A 136 -12.78 14.66 -2.87
N HIS A 137 -12.72 15.83 -2.24
CA HIS A 137 -13.88 16.74 -2.19
C HIS A 137 -14.20 17.44 -3.53
N ARG A 138 -13.53 17.11 -4.63
CA ARG A 138 -13.83 17.68 -5.96
C ARG A 138 -14.73 16.81 -6.84
N VAL A 139 -15.06 15.57 -6.46
CA VAL A 139 -15.87 14.66 -7.30
C VAL A 139 -17.33 14.50 -6.83
N HIS A 140 -17.69 14.96 -5.64
CA HIS A 140 -19.08 14.98 -5.15
C HIS A 140 -19.53 16.40 -4.76
N GLY A 141 -19.12 17.36 -5.58
CA GLY A 141 -19.45 18.78 -5.43
C GLY A 141 -20.64 19.21 -6.27
N GLU A 142 -21.65 18.37 -6.45
CA GLU A 142 -22.96 18.83 -6.94
C GLU A 142 -24.03 18.45 -5.93
N ASN A 143 -24.55 19.49 -5.29
CA ASN A 143 -25.85 19.57 -4.64
C ASN A 143 -26.06 18.65 -3.42
N ASN A 144 -25.89 19.19 -2.22
CA ASN A 144 -27.03 19.29 -1.30
C ASN A 144 -26.76 20.16 -0.07
N TYR A 145 -27.85 20.79 0.35
CA TYR A 145 -27.99 21.90 1.27
C TYR A 145 -27.52 21.61 2.70
N GLY A 146 -27.25 22.70 3.43
CA GLY A 146 -26.75 22.72 4.79
C GLY A 146 -27.60 21.94 5.79
N TYR A 147 -27.00 20.91 6.38
CA TYR A 147 -26.97 20.61 7.81
C TYR A 147 -26.00 19.43 7.98
N SER A 148 -24.73 19.68 8.30
CA SER A 148 -23.81 18.56 8.63
C SER A 148 -24.02 18.22 10.09
N SER A 149 -24.86 17.22 10.37
CA SER A 149 -25.00 16.71 11.72
C SER A 149 -23.65 16.15 12.18
N ARG A 150 -23.30 16.32 13.46
CA ARG A 150 -22.11 15.67 14.05
C ARG A 150 -22.09 14.17 13.73
N ALA A 151 -23.26 13.52 13.64
CA ALA A 151 -23.40 12.12 13.29
C ALA A 151 -22.93 11.81 11.86
N ASP A 152 -23.29 12.63 10.85
CA ASP A 152 -22.88 12.44 9.45
C ASP A 152 -21.36 12.54 9.30
N THR A 153 -20.73 13.45 10.07
CA THR A 153 -19.27 13.55 10.12
C THR A 153 -18.60 12.34 10.74
N VAL A 154 -19.28 11.61 11.65
CA VAL A 154 -18.75 10.42 12.32
C VAL A 154 -18.87 9.19 11.42
N TRP A 155 -20.02 9.00 10.76
CA TRP A 155 -20.20 7.93 9.79
C TRP A 155 -19.21 8.03 8.64
N TYR A 156 -19.01 9.24 8.11
CA TYR A 156 -18.00 9.49 7.09
C TYR A 156 -16.59 9.16 7.59
N ARG A 157 -16.23 9.55 8.82
CA ARG A 157 -14.92 9.19 9.41
C ARG A 157 -14.75 7.68 9.56
N MET A 158 -15.78 6.98 10.03
CA MET A 158 -15.75 5.52 10.16
C MET A 158 -15.61 4.86 8.79
N TYR A 159 -16.34 5.33 7.78
CA TYR A 159 -16.21 4.86 6.41
C TYR A 159 -14.75 4.98 5.92
N TYR A 160 -14.16 6.18 5.98
CA TYR A 160 -12.76 6.38 5.57
C TYR A 160 -11.75 5.60 6.41
N PHE A 161 -12.04 5.36 7.69
CA PHE A 161 -11.20 4.54 8.54
C PHE A 161 -11.20 3.08 8.08
N TYR A 162 -12.37 2.48 7.84
CA TYR A 162 -12.49 1.08 7.42
C TYR A 162 -12.15 0.84 5.95
N THR A 163 -12.28 1.84 5.07
CA THR A 163 -11.83 1.75 3.67
C THR A 163 -10.31 1.91 3.53
N SER A 164 -9.60 2.36 4.57
CA SER A 164 -8.15 2.50 4.54
C SER A 164 -7.43 1.14 4.36
N PRO A 165 -6.26 1.12 3.67
CA PRO A 165 -5.49 -0.11 3.51
C PRO A 165 -5.11 -0.78 4.82
N ASN A 166 -4.73 0.01 5.83
CA ASN A 166 -4.36 -0.50 7.15
C ASN A 166 -5.53 -1.25 7.83
N SER A 167 -6.75 -0.72 7.76
CA SER A 167 -7.93 -1.40 8.32
C SER A 167 -8.30 -2.65 7.56
N LYS A 168 -8.23 -2.62 6.23
CA LYS A 168 -8.43 -3.82 5.39
C LYS A 168 -7.46 -4.94 5.76
N TYR A 169 -6.18 -4.59 5.93
CA TYR A 169 -5.16 -5.54 6.36
C TYR A 169 -5.47 -6.19 7.71
N VAL A 170 -5.93 -5.42 8.70
CA VAL A 170 -6.34 -5.97 10.01
C VAL A 170 -7.59 -6.85 9.88
N ILE A 171 -8.56 -6.48 9.05
CA ILE A 171 -9.73 -7.32 8.75
C ILE A 171 -9.30 -8.66 8.16
N ASP A 172 -8.37 -8.66 7.20
CA ASP A 172 -7.88 -9.87 6.54
C ASP A 172 -7.16 -10.79 7.53
N ILE A 173 -6.33 -10.24 8.43
CA ILE A 173 -5.68 -11.02 9.50
C ILE A 173 -6.73 -11.64 10.42
N VAL A 174 -7.67 -10.84 10.92
CA VAL A 174 -8.70 -11.32 11.87
C VAL A 174 -9.57 -12.39 11.21
N SER A 175 -9.97 -12.18 9.96
CA SER A 175 -10.72 -13.16 9.15
C SER A 175 -9.94 -14.45 8.97
N GLY A 176 -8.65 -14.36 8.62
CA GLY A 176 -7.74 -15.50 8.51
C GLY A 176 -7.62 -16.29 9.82
N CYS A 177 -7.41 -15.60 10.94
CA CYS A 177 -7.33 -16.23 12.27
C CYS A 177 -8.64 -16.92 12.68
N LEU A 178 -9.79 -16.31 12.40
CA LEU A 178 -11.10 -16.91 12.68
C LEU A 178 -11.34 -18.15 11.82
N ARG A 179 -10.99 -18.10 10.53
CA ARG A 179 -11.08 -19.24 9.61
C ARG A 179 -10.16 -20.38 10.04
N PHE A 180 -8.94 -20.08 10.45
CA PHE A 180 -8.00 -21.07 10.96
C PHE A 180 -8.51 -21.72 12.26
N ARG A 181 -9.06 -20.91 13.18
CA ARG A 181 -9.67 -21.40 14.42
C ARG A 181 -10.90 -22.26 14.16
N TYR A 182 -11.72 -21.90 13.17
CA TYR A 182 -12.85 -22.72 12.74
C TYR A 182 -12.38 -24.07 12.18
N ILE A 183 -11.35 -24.09 11.33
CA ILE A 183 -10.78 -25.34 10.79
C ILE A 183 -10.19 -26.23 11.90
N ILE A 184 -9.47 -25.65 12.87
CA ILE A 184 -8.96 -26.39 14.03
C ILE A 184 -10.12 -26.98 14.84
N ASN A 185 -11.16 -26.18 15.12
CA ASN A 185 -12.32 -26.65 15.87
C ASN A 185 -13.09 -27.74 15.11
N MET A 186 -13.19 -27.64 13.77
CA MET A 186 -13.82 -28.66 12.94
C MET A 186 -13.02 -29.96 12.95
N LYS A 187 -11.69 -29.89 12.81
CA LYS A 187 -10.81 -31.06 12.97
C LYS A 187 -10.93 -31.67 14.36
N ARG A 188 -10.97 -30.85 15.42
CA ARG A 188 -11.15 -31.31 16.80
C ARG A 188 -12.48 -32.04 17.01
N SER A 189 -13.57 -31.56 16.41
CA SER A 189 -14.88 -32.24 16.42
C SER A 189 -14.87 -33.57 15.66
N HIS A 190 -14.09 -33.69 14.57
CA HIS A 190 -13.89 -34.97 13.88
C HIS A 190 -13.06 -35.98 14.68
N TYR A 191 -12.09 -35.53 15.49
CA TYR A 191 -11.31 -36.41 16.37
C TYR A 191 -12.10 -36.91 17.58
N SER A 192 -13.16 -36.22 18.02
CA SER A 192 -14.07 -36.73 19.05
C SER A 192 -15.03 -37.84 18.59
N PHE A 193 -15.04 -38.17 17.28
CA PHE A 193 -15.86 -39.24 16.70
C PHE A 193 -15.06 -40.47 16.26
N LEU A 194 -13.74 -40.51 16.47
CA LEU A 194 -12.88 -41.62 16.09
C LEU A 194 -12.53 -42.49 17.32
N PRO A 195 -12.67 -43.83 17.24
CA PRO A 195 -12.29 -44.74 18.32
C PRO A 195 -10.78 -44.64 18.64
N PRO A 196 -10.36 -44.99 19.88
CA PRO A 196 -9.17 -44.45 20.56
C PRO A 196 -7.80 -45.01 20.08
N ASN A 197 -7.66 -45.47 18.83
CA ASN A 197 -6.46 -46.21 18.40
C ASN A 197 -5.58 -45.54 17.32
N TYR A 198 -5.70 -44.22 17.09
CA TYR A 198 -4.87 -43.55 16.06
C TYR A 198 -4.15 -42.28 16.54
N SER A 199 -3.68 -42.23 17.80
CA SER A 199 -3.04 -41.05 18.38
C SER A 199 -1.52 -40.89 18.14
N LEU A 200 -0.87 -41.73 17.34
CA LEU A 200 0.61 -41.82 17.34
C LEU A 200 1.35 -41.41 16.04
N ARG A 201 0.79 -40.56 15.18
CA ARG A 201 1.50 -40.11 13.94
C ARG A 201 1.44 -38.61 13.59
N PHE A 202 1.23 -37.72 14.56
CA PHE A 202 1.14 -36.29 14.26
C PHE A 202 2.07 -35.37 15.08
N GLN A 203 3.03 -35.93 15.83
CA GLN A 203 4.04 -35.12 16.51
C GLN A 203 5.22 -34.69 15.61
N ASP A 204 5.42 -35.32 14.44
CA ASP A 204 6.60 -35.05 13.60
C ASP A 204 6.40 -33.95 12.55
N CYS A 205 5.19 -33.40 12.38
CA CYS A 205 4.91 -32.40 11.34
C CYS A 205 4.85 -30.96 11.83
N ALA A 206 5.07 -30.70 13.13
CA ALA A 206 4.95 -29.36 13.72
C ALA A 206 6.31 -28.64 13.95
N MET A 207 7.43 -29.22 13.50
CA MET A 207 8.79 -28.71 13.69
C MET A 207 9.52 -28.37 12.38
N SER A 208 8.78 -28.04 11.31
CA SER A 208 9.38 -27.43 10.13
C SER A 208 8.41 -26.46 9.45
N LEU A 209 8.36 -25.22 9.96
CA LEU A 209 8.13 -23.98 9.21
C LEU A 209 8.43 -22.79 10.12
#